data_AF-A0A3D1B3D5-F1
#
_entry.id   AF-A0A3D1B3D5-F1
#
_cell.length_a   1.000
_cell.length_b   1.000
_cell.length_c   1.000
_cell.angle_alpha   90.00
_cell.angle_beta   90.00
_cell.angle_gamma   90.00
#
_symmetry.space_group_name_H-M   'P 1'
#
loop_
_entity.id
_entity.type
_entity.pdbx_description
1 polymer ?
#
loop_
_entity_poly.entity_id
_entity_poly.type
_entity_poly.pdbx_seq_one_letter_code
_entity_poly.pdbx_strand_id
1 'polypeptide(L)'
;MGKEIKAVIFIIGAILLLVLGYVANNFWPLSNFNIGKGEEDIYCTMEAKMCPDGSYVGRVAPNCDFNSCPNGKIGTLKGKVSIGPLCPVEPCSAATKNPYISRMIVLKKQTGELLFNASLSETGNFETEIAAGTYILELSDCNFLGCQPKTITIEENKTAEINIDIDTGIR
;
A
#
# COMPACT_ATOMS: atom_id res chain seq x y z
N MET A 1 77.95 -38.14 23.97
CA MET A 1 77.09 -37.81 22.81
C MET A 1 75.59 -37.69 23.14
N GLY A 2 75.08 -38.22 24.27
CA GLY A 2 73.64 -38.15 24.59
C GLY A 2 73.14 -36.89 25.31
N LYS A 3 74.02 -36.09 25.95
CA LYS A 3 73.64 -34.90 26.71
C LYS A 3 73.24 -33.72 25.81
N GLU A 4 73.98 -33.50 24.73
CA GLU A 4 73.71 -32.47 23.73
C GLU A 4 72.40 -32.74 22.98
N ILE A 5 72.12 -34.01 22.62
CA ILE A 5 70.89 -34.40 21.91
C ILE A 5 69.65 -34.15 22.78
N LYS A 6 69.73 -34.44 24.09
CA LYS A 6 68.63 -34.17 25.04
C LYS A 6 68.36 -32.68 25.19
N ALA A 7 69.42 -31.85 25.18
CA ALA A 7 69.27 -30.39 25.22
C ALA A 7 68.58 -29.86 23.95
N VAL A 8 68.96 -30.36 22.77
CA VAL A 8 68.37 -29.95 21.49
C VAL A 8 66.88 -30.33 21.41
N ILE A 9 66.49 -31.54 21.83
CA ILE A 9 65.08 -31.97 21.84
C ILE A 9 64.24 -31.09 22.77
N PHE A 10 64.78 -30.72 23.94
CA PHE A 10 64.06 -29.87 24.89
C PHE A 10 63.85 -28.45 24.33
N ILE A 11 64.85 -27.90 23.65
CA ILE A 11 64.77 -26.58 23.01
C ILE A 11 63.75 -26.60 21.86
N ILE A 12 63.77 -27.62 21.01
CA ILE A 12 62.80 -27.75 19.90
C ILE A 12 61.38 -27.89 20.44
N GLY A 13 61.17 -28.70 21.50
CA GLY A 13 59.87 -28.85 22.14
C GLY A 13 59.34 -27.54 22.74
N ALA A 14 60.19 -26.77 23.41
CA ALA A 14 59.83 -25.46 23.96
C ALA A 14 59.45 -24.45 22.84
N ILE A 15 60.20 -24.45 21.73
CA ILE A 15 59.90 -23.61 20.56
C ILE A 15 58.57 -24.01 19.93
N LEU A 16 58.30 -25.31 19.77
CA LEU A 16 57.04 -25.82 19.22
C LEU A 16 55.83 -25.41 20.07
N LEU A 17 55.94 -25.47 21.40
CA LEU A 17 54.89 -25.04 22.32
C LEU A 17 54.65 -23.52 22.24
N LEU A 18 55.71 -22.72 22.14
CA LEU A 18 55.60 -21.28 21.99
C LEU A 18 54.96 -20.89 20.65
N VAL A 19 55.30 -21.59 19.56
CA VAL A 19 54.70 -21.36 18.24
C VAL A 19 53.22 -21.76 18.23
N LEU A 20 52.85 -22.91 18.80
CA LEU A 20 51.46 -23.33 18.91
C LEU A 20 50.61 -22.36 19.74
N GLY A 21 51.15 -21.87 20.86
CA GLY A 21 50.50 -20.84 21.68
C GLY A 21 50.33 -19.51 20.94
N TYR A 22 51.35 -19.07 20.20
CA TYR A 22 51.29 -17.85 19.38
C TYR A 22 50.26 -17.98 18.25
N VAL A 23 50.23 -19.12 17.55
CA VAL A 23 49.24 -19.38 16.49
C VAL A 23 47.82 -19.46 17.07
N ALA A 24 47.60 -20.09 18.22
CA ALA A 24 46.29 -20.11 18.85
C ALA A 24 45.78 -18.70 19.23
N ASN A 25 46.68 -17.81 19.67
CA ASN A 25 46.33 -16.43 20.04
C ASN A 25 46.05 -15.53 18.83
N ASN A 26 46.69 -15.79 17.68
CA ASN A 26 46.56 -14.96 16.47
C ASN A 26 45.60 -15.54 15.42
N PHE A 27 45.38 -16.85 15.41
CA PHE A 27 44.62 -17.57 14.37
C PHE A 27 43.22 -18.02 14.85
N TRP A 28 42.86 -17.75 16.12
CA TRP A 28 41.52 -18.03 16.61
C TRP A 28 40.74 -16.76 16.95
N PRO A 29 40.12 -16.09 15.97
CA PRO A 29 39.04 -15.18 16.26
C PRO A 29 37.77 -16.02 16.46
N LEU A 30 37.66 -16.73 17.60
CA LEU A 30 36.38 -17.32 18.02
C LEU A 30 35.40 -16.24 18.53
N SER A 31 35.79 -14.96 18.45
CA SER A 31 35.02 -13.81 18.93
C SER A 31 34.19 -13.10 17.86
N ASN A 32 34.21 -13.55 16.60
CA ASN A 32 33.38 -12.96 15.53
C ASN A 32 32.16 -13.81 15.15
N PHE A 33 31.76 -14.76 16.00
CA PHE A 33 30.43 -15.35 15.88
C PHE A 33 29.41 -14.34 16.39
N ASN A 34 28.93 -13.48 15.48
CA ASN A 34 27.71 -12.73 15.69
C ASN A 34 26.58 -13.76 15.81
N ILE A 35 26.32 -14.21 17.04
CA ILE A 35 25.03 -14.79 17.39
C ILE A 35 24.05 -13.64 17.21
N GLY A 36 23.53 -13.51 15.98
CA GLY A 36 22.37 -12.70 15.71
C GLY A 36 21.37 -13.06 16.78
N LYS A 37 21.03 -12.09 17.64
CA LYS A 37 19.90 -12.23 18.54
C LYS A 37 18.77 -12.79 17.69
N GLY A 38 18.22 -13.93 18.07
CA GLY A 38 17.16 -14.57 17.31
C GLY A 38 16.10 -13.54 17.01
N GLU A 39 16.04 -13.11 15.75
CA GLU A 39 14.78 -12.67 15.20
C GLU A 39 13.92 -13.92 15.31
N GLU A 40 13.04 -13.92 16.31
CA GLU A 40 11.91 -14.82 16.31
C GLU A 40 11.24 -14.58 14.95
N ASP A 41 11.16 -15.62 14.11
CA ASP A 41 10.59 -15.48 12.77
C ASP A 41 9.11 -15.09 12.94
N ILE A 42 8.82 -13.79 12.93
CA ILE A 42 7.47 -13.26 13.02
C ILE A 42 6.87 -13.37 11.62
N TYR A 43 5.99 -14.35 11.44
CA TYR A 43 5.22 -14.52 10.22
C TYR A 43 3.96 -13.67 10.27
N CYS A 44 3.82 -12.76 9.31
CA CYS A 44 2.61 -11.98 9.12
C CYS A 44 1.67 -12.66 8.11
N THR A 45 0.38 -12.36 8.19
CA THR A 45 -0.60 -12.84 7.20
C THR A 45 -0.34 -12.22 5.83
N MET A 46 -0.61 -12.98 4.76
CA MET A 46 -0.41 -12.56 3.35
C MET A 46 -1.53 -11.64 2.84
N GLU A 47 -1.91 -10.66 3.66
CA GLU A 47 -2.93 -9.68 3.29
C GLU A 47 -2.33 -8.56 2.45
N ALA A 48 -3.12 -8.02 1.52
CA ALA A 48 -2.75 -6.89 0.68
C ALA A 48 -3.73 -5.74 0.90
N LYS A 49 -3.19 -4.54 1.12
CA LYS A 49 -3.95 -3.28 1.15
C LYS A 49 -3.68 -2.51 -0.13
N MET A 50 -4.75 -2.11 -0.82
CA MET A 50 -4.65 -1.22 -1.97
C MET A 50 -4.31 0.19 -1.51
N CYS A 51 -3.36 0.81 -2.20
CA CYS A 51 -2.92 2.18 -1.98
C CYS A 51 -3.64 3.16 -2.92
N PRO A 52 -3.68 4.47 -2.59
CA PRO A 52 -4.26 5.49 -3.45
C PRO A 52 -3.65 5.53 -4.86
N ASP A 53 -2.37 5.17 -4.98
CA ASP A 53 -1.66 5.08 -6.26
C ASP A 53 -2.03 3.85 -7.09
N GLY A 54 -2.85 2.93 -6.55
CA GLY A 54 -3.24 1.67 -7.15
C GLY A 54 -2.25 0.52 -6.96
N SER A 55 -1.15 0.74 -6.25
CA SER A 55 -0.27 -0.33 -5.80
C SER A 55 -0.89 -1.11 -4.64
N TYR A 56 -0.24 -2.21 -4.25
CA TYR A 56 -0.64 -3.00 -3.09
C TYR A 56 0.54 -3.15 -2.14
N VAL A 57 0.26 -3.02 -0.85
CA VAL A 57 1.23 -3.21 0.23
C VAL A 57 0.81 -4.35 1.14
N GLY A 58 1.79 -5.13 1.59
CA GLY A 58 1.59 -6.21 2.55
C GLY A 58 1.86 -5.79 3.99
N ARG A 59 1.58 -6.70 4.92
CA ARG A 59 1.98 -6.58 6.33
C ARG A 59 3.47 -6.85 6.50
N VAL A 60 4.11 -6.12 7.41
CA VAL A 60 5.56 -6.21 7.67
C VAL A 60 5.81 -6.38 9.18
N ALA A 61 6.71 -7.30 9.53
CA ALA A 61 7.19 -7.53 10.90
C ALA A 61 7.88 -6.26 11.45
N PRO A 62 7.93 -6.06 12.78
CA PRO A 62 7.54 -6.98 13.86
C PRO A 62 6.06 -6.91 14.27
N ASN A 63 5.35 -5.82 13.96
CA ASN A 63 3.96 -5.63 14.40
C ASN A 63 2.91 -6.16 13.41
N CYS A 64 3.35 -6.62 12.23
CA CYS A 64 2.48 -7.01 11.13
C CYS A 64 1.53 -5.88 10.68
N ASP A 65 2.02 -4.66 10.72
CA ASP A 65 1.34 -3.49 10.18
C ASP A 65 1.54 -3.41 8.66
N PHE A 66 0.59 -2.80 7.94
CA PHE A 66 0.77 -2.54 6.52
C PHE A 66 1.93 -1.59 6.29
N ASN A 67 2.80 -1.91 5.33
CA ASN A 67 3.84 -1.00 4.90
C ASN A 67 3.24 0.31 4.36
N SER A 68 4.04 1.37 4.37
CA SER A 68 3.65 2.64 3.76
C SER A 68 3.45 2.47 2.26
N CYS A 69 2.44 3.13 1.72
CA CYS A 69 2.22 3.20 0.29
C CYS A 69 3.43 3.82 -0.42
N PRO A 70 3.78 3.38 -1.64
CA PRO A 70 4.79 4.07 -2.42
C PRO A 70 4.39 5.53 -2.61
N ASN A 71 5.38 6.41 -2.72
CA ASN A 71 5.16 7.80 -3.12
C ASN A 71 4.79 7.82 -4.63
N GLY A 72 3.57 7.45 -4.94
CA GLY A 72 2.97 7.61 -6.25
C GLY A 72 2.60 9.08 -6.48
N LYS A 73 2.52 9.46 -7.76
CA LYS A 73 1.93 10.74 -8.15
C LYS A 73 0.44 10.69 -7.80
N ILE A 74 0.02 11.32 -6.71
CA ILE A 74 -1.37 11.31 -6.24
C ILE A 74 -1.97 12.69 -6.50
N GLY A 75 -3.25 12.74 -6.86
CA GLY A 75 -4.05 13.96 -6.91
C GLY A 75 -5.39 13.76 -6.20
N THR A 76 -6.12 14.85 -6.00
CA THR A 76 -7.44 14.83 -5.36
C THR A 76 -8.52 14.89 -6.43
N LEU A 77 -9.50 14.01 -6.34
CA LEU A 77 -10.72 14.07 -7.13
C LEU A 77 -11.86 14.51 -6.23
N LYS A 78 -12.56 15.57 -6.63
CA LYS A 78 -13.78 16.06 -5.97
C LYS A 78 -14.92 16.16 -6.96
N GLY A 79 -16.14 16.11 -6.46
CA GLY A 79 -17.28 16.31 -7.31
C GLY A 79 -18.61 16.20 -6.61
N LYS A 80 -19.66 16.52 -7.36
CA LYS A 80 -21.04 16.37 -6.92
C LYS A 80 -21.88 15.63 -7.96
N VAL A 81 -22.69 14.70 -7.47
CA VAL A 81 -23.74 14.04 -8.24
C VAL A 81 -25.06 14.70 -7.89
N SER A 82 -25.76 15.21 -8.89
CA SER A 82 -27.12 15.73 -8.79
C SER A 82 -28.07 14.73 -9.44
N ILE A 83 -29.04 14.20 -8.70
CA ILE A 83 -30.07 13.29 -9.22
C ILE A 83 -31.43 13.93 -8.99
N GLY A 84 -32.15 14.24 -10.06
CA GLY A 84 -33.50 14.78 -9.93
C GLY A 84 -34.23 14.88 -11.26
N PRO A 85 -35.54 15.18 -11.24
CA PRO A 85 -36.39 15.25 -10.05
C PRO A 85 -36.67 13.87 -9.45
N LEU A 86 -36.90 13.75 -8.14
CA LEU A 86 -37.12 12.43 -7.51
C LEU A 86 -38.60 12.00 -7.50
N CYS A 87 -39.51 12.95 -7.71
CA CYS A 87 -40.94 12.76 -7.71
C CYS A 87 -41.60 13.83 -8.60
N PRO A 88 -42.86 13.65 -9.07
CA PRO A 88 -43.51 14.61 -9.96
C PRO A 88 -43.70 16.03 -9.37
N VAL A 89 -43.81 16.15 -8.04
CA VAL A 89 -43.96 17.44 -7.34
C VAL A 89 -42.95 17.53 -6.21
N GLU A 90 -42.06 18.51 -6.27
CA GLU A 90 -41.04 18.76 -5.23
C GLU A 90 -41.50 19.84 -4.24
N PRO A 91 -41.24 19.71 -2.92
CA PRO A 91 -40.45 18.66 -2.25
C PRO A 91 -41.25 17.37 -1.97
N CYS A 92 -40.61 16.21 -2.14
CA CYS A 92 -41.26 14.91 -1.95
C CYS A 92 -41.80 14.77 -0.51
N SER A 93 -43.07 14.37 -0.36
CA SER A 93 -43.79 14.41 0.94
C SER A 93 -43.47 13.25 1.90
N ALA A 94 -42.65 12.29 1.49
CA ALA A 94 -42.28 11.12 2.30
C ALA A 94 -40.78 11.13 2.58
N ALA A 95 -40.34 10.45 3.65
CA ALA A 95 -38.94 10.19 3.95
C ALA A 95 -38.31 9.36 2.81
N THR A 96 -37.93 10.04 1.73
CA THR A 96 -37.40 9.44 0.53
C THR A 96 -36.06 8.80 0.89
N LYS A 97 -35.90 7.51 0.59
CA LYS A 97 -34.60 6.84 0.64
C LYS A 97 -33.61 7.71 -0.13
N ASN A 98 -32.58 8.20 0.56
CA ASN A 98 -31.62 9.11 -0.02
C ASN A 98 -31.02 8.49 -1.31
N PRO A 99 -31.08 9.18 -2.47
CA PRO A 99 -30.64 8.62 -3.74
C PRO A 99 -29.11 8.42 -3.80
N TYR A 100 -28.34 8.96 -2.87
CA TYR A 100 -26.87 8.89 -2.90
C TYR A 100 -26.32 7.74 -2.05
N ILE A 101 -26.95 7.39 -0.92
CA ILE A 101 -26.39 6.45 0.08
C ILE A 101 -26.19 5.02 -0.45
N SER A 102 -26.97 4.60 -1.45
CA SER A 102 -26.82 3.27 -2.05
C SER A 102 -25.97 3.26 -3.32
N ARG A 103 -25.18 4.31 -3.58
CA ARG A 103 -24.41 4.48 -4.81
C ARG A 103 -22.97 4.88 -4.53
N MET A 104 -22.09 4.50 -5.43
CA MET A 104 -20.68 4.88 -5.42
C MET A 104 -20.23 5.35 -6.80
N ILE A 105 -19.24 6.24 -6.78
CA ILE A 105 -18.49 6.59 -7.98
C ILE A 105 -17.52 5.45 -8.27
N VAL A 106 -17.62 4.89 -9.48
CA VAL A 106 -16.72 3.87 -10.01
C VAL A 106 -15.76 4.54 -10.99
N LEU A 107 -14.47 4.48 -10.68
CA LEU A 107 -13.38 5.03 -11.48
C LEU A 107 -12.65 3.88 -12.17
N LYS A 108 -12.75 3.84 -13.49
CA LYS A 108 -12.02 2.88 -14.32
C LYS A 108 -10.84 3.59 -14.97
N LYS A 109 -9.61 3.14 -14.71
CA LYS A 109 -8.44 3.74 -15.37
C LYS A 109 -8.51 3.47 -16.89
N GLN A 110 -8.25 4.49 -17.72
CA GLN A 110 -8.33 4.32 -19.18
C GLN A 110 -7.30 3.32 -19.74
N THR A 111 -6.17 3.15 -19.05
CA THR A 111 -5.03 2.31 -19.47
C THR A 111 -4.85 1.05 -18.63
N GLY A 112 -5.93 0.37 -18.22
CA GLY A 112 -5.87 -0.86 -17.43
C GLY A 112 -7.21 -1.25 -16.79
N GLU A 113 -7.19 -2.17 -15.83
CA GLU A 113 -8.39 -2.68 -15.13
C GLU A 113 -8.49 -2.20 -13.67
N LEU A 114 -7.74 -1.17 -13.28
CA LEU A 114 -7.84 -0.64 -11.92
C LEU A 114 -9.20 0.02 -11.73
N LEU A 115 -9.96 -0.54 -10.79
CA LEU A 115 -11.26 -0.07 -10.33
C LEU A 115 -11.11 0.57 -8.96
N PHE A 116 -11.44 1.85 -8.86
CA PHE A 116 -11.54 2.55 -7.57
C PHE A 116 -12.98 2.96 -7.32
N ASN A 117 -13.40 2.85 -6.05
CA ASN A 117 -14.74 3.21 -5.63
C ASN A 117 -14.67 4.34 -4.61
N ALA A 118 -15.45 5.40 -4.83
CA ALA A 118 -15.62 6.49 -3.87
C ALA A 118 -17.08 6.56 -3.41
N SER A 119 -17.28 6.61 -2.09
CA SER A 119 -18.61 6.75 -1.49
C SER A 119 -19.16 8.16 -1.70
N LEU A 120 -20.48 8.25 -1.92
CA LEU A 120 -21.19 9.52 -1.98
C LEU A 120 -21.68 9.91 -0.58
N SER A 121 -21.64 11.20 -0.28
CA SER A 121 -22.31 11.76 0.89
C SER A 121 -23.82 11.80 0.69
N GLU A 122 -24.56 12.07 1.76
CA GLU A 122 -26.02 12.26 1.72
C GLU A 122 -26.47 13.41 0.81
N THR A 123 -25.56 14.30 0.41
CA THR A 123 -25.83 15.44 -0.48
C THR A 123 -25.28 15.21 -1.90
N GLY A 124 -24.77 14.01 -2.18
CA GLY A 124 -24.20 13.63 -3.48
C GLY A 124 -22.76 14.09 -3.70
N ASN A 125 -22.09 14.64 -2.70
CA ASN A 125 -20.69 15.05 -2.82
C ASN A 125 -19.76 13.86 -2.61
N PHE A 126 -18.62 13.84 -3.30
CA PHE A 126 -17.55 12.87 -3.10
C PHE A 126 -16.19 13.55 -3.17
N GLU A 127 -15.25 13.01 -2.42
CA GLU A 127 -13.85 13.43 -2.41
C GLU A 127 -12.96 12.21 -2.14
N THR A 128 -11.93 12.03 -2.97
CA THR A 128 -10.99 10.92 -2.83
C THR A 128 -9.62 11.30 -3.39
N GLU A 129 -8.57 10.72 -2.82
CA GLU A 129 -7.21 10.83 -3.35
C GLU A 129 -6.88 9.59 -4.15
N ILE A 130 -6.46 9.78 -5.41
CA ILE A 130 -6.14 8.69 -6.33
C ILE A 130 -4.90 9.02 -7.15
N ALA A 131 -4.29 7.99 -7.73
CA ALA A 131 -3.16 8.14 -8.63
C ALA A 131 -3.47 9.13 -9.77
N ALA A 132 -2.47 9.90 -10.18
CA ALA A 132 -2.51 10.70 -11.37
C ALA A 132 -2.70 9.80 -12.61
N GLY A 133 -3.56 10.23 -13.52
CA GLY A 133 -3.95 9.47 -14.70
C GLY A 133 -5.31 9.86 -15.23
N THR A 134 -5.70 9.25 -16.34
CA THR A 134 -7.01 9.45 -16.96
C THR A 134 -7.95 8.32 -16.60
N TYR A 135 -9.15 8.68 -16.14
CA TYR A 135 -10.17 7.78 -15.63
C TYR A 135 -11.49 8.00 -16.34
N ILE A 136 -12.22 6.92 -16.53
CA ILE A 136 -13.63 6.91 -16.92
C ILE A 136 -14.44 6.74 -15.63
N LEU A 137 -15.34 7.68 -15.41
CA LEU A 137 -16.08 7.86 -14.18
C LEU A 137 -17.54 7.48 -14.44
N GLU A 138 -18.01 6.51 -13.67
CA GLU A 138 -19.35 5.94 -13.77
C GLU A 138 -20.01 5.97 -12.39
N LEU A 139 -21.34 5.96 -12.36
CA LEU A 139 -22.11 5.82 -11.13
C LEU A 139 -22.61 4.36 -11.02
N SER A 140 -22.45 3.75 -9.85
CA SER A 140 -22.98 2.40 -9.62
C SER A 140 -24.51 2.37 -9.74
N ASP A 141 -25.05 1.22 -10.15
CA ASP A 141 -26.50 0.98 -10.25
C ASP A 141 -27.25 1.98 -11.14
N CYS A 142 -26.61 2.43 -12.23
CA CYS A 142 -27.14 3.47 -13.11
C CYS A 142 -27.83 2.96 -14.39
N ASN A 143 -28.18 1.68 -14.47
CA ASN A 143 -28.79 1.07 -15.66
C ASN A 143 -30.12 1.71 -16.10
N PHE A 144 -30.85 2.36 -15.18
CA PHE A 144 -32.17 2.95 -15.44
C PHE A 144 -32.18 4.48 -15.51
N LEU A 145 -31.10 5.14 -15.09
CA LEU A 145 -31.04 6.59 -14.91
C LEU A 145 -30.35 7.32 -16.09
N GLY A 146 -29.94 6.59 -17.14
CA GLY A 146 -29.32 7.19 -18.32
C GLY A 146 -27.94 7.82 -18.07
N CYS A 147 -27.18 7.34 -17.07
CA CYS A 147 -25.82 7.83 -16.84
C CYS A 147 -24.96 7.67 -18.09
N GLN A 148 -24.25 8.73 -18.43
CA GLN A 148 -23.16 8.66 -19.38
C GLN A 148 -21.82 8.63 -18.65
N PRO A 149 -20.89 7.74 -19.03
CA PRO A 149 -19.55 7.76 -18.48
C PRO A 149 -18.89 9.10 -18.80
N LYS A 150 -18.16 9.67 -17.83
CA LYS A 150 -17.38 10.90 -18.04
C LYS A 150 -15.90 10.62 -17.87
N THR A 151 -15.08 11.21 -18.74
CA THR A 151 -13.62 11.13 -18.60
C THR A 151 -13.11 12.28 -17.76
N ILE A 152 -12.16 11.99 -16.85
CA ILE A 152 -11.46 12.99 -16.06
C ILE A 152 -9.97 12.65 -15.99
N THR A 153 -9.12 13.67 -15.93
CA THR A 153 -7.67 13.51 -15.75
C THR A 153 -7.29 14.08 -14.39
N ILE A 154 -6.60 13.25 -13.60
CA ILE A 154 -6.02 13.62 -12.32
C ILE A 154 -4.54 13.89 -12.51
N GLU A 155 -4.07 15.01 -11.99
CA GLU A 155 -2.67 15.40 -12.02
C GLU A 155 -2.08 15.35 -10.61
N GLU A 156 -0.76 15.19 -10.53
CA GLU A 156 -0.01 15.14 -9.27
C GLU A 156 -0.19 16.42 -8.44
N ASN A 157 -0.55 16.27 -7.17
CA ASN A 157 -0.79 17.33 -6.20
C ASN A 157 -1.80 18.39 -6.66
N LYS A 158 -2.70 18.04 -7.58
CA LYS A 158 -3.80 18.91 -8.03
C LYS A 158 -5.16 18.32 -7.68
N THR A 159 -6.13 19.22 -7.54
CA THR A 159 -7.54 18.86 -7.39
C THR A 159 -8.21 18.92 -8.75
N ALA A 160 -8.76 17.79 -9.20
CA ALA A 160 -9.69 17.73 -10.32
C ALA A 160 -11.12 17.73 -9.79
N GLU A 161 -11.99 18.53 -10.40
CA GLU A 161 -13.39 18.65 -10.01
C GLU A 161 -14.32 18.23 -11.16
N ILE A 162 -15.35 17.46 -10.85
CA ILE A 162 -16.34 17.02 -11.85
C ILE A 162 -17.75 16.92 -11.25
N ASN A 163 -18.73 17.47 -11.96
CA ASN A 163 -20.14 17.35 -11.59
C ASN A 163 -20.86 16.41 -12.54
N ILE A 164 -21.76 15.58 -12.00
CA ILE A 164 -22.58 14.62 -12.73
C ILE A 164 -24.04 14.96 -12.47
N ASP A 165 -24.72 15.44 -13.50
CA ASP A 165 -26.15 15.76 -13.41
C ASP A 165 -26.94 14.67 -14.14
N ILE A 166 -27.89 14.08 -13.43
CA ILE A 166 -28.73 12.97 -13.86
C ILE A 166 -30.18 13.44 -13.83
N ASP A 167 -30.77 13.57 -15.02
CA ASP A 167 -32.20 13.81 -15.18
C ASP A 167 -32.94 12.47 -15.13
N THR A 168 -33.81 12.28 -14.14
CA THR A 168 -34.61 11.06 -13.99
C THR A 168 -35.76 10.98 -14.99
N GLY A 169 -36.10 12.10 -15.66
CA GLY A 169 -37.22 12.19 -16.60
C GLY A 169 -38.61 12.19 -15.94
N ILE A 170 -38.69 12.25 -14.60
CA ILE A 170 -39.96 12.35 -13.87
C ILE A 170 -40.57 13.74 -14.13
N ARG A 171 -41.86 13.81 -14.46
CA ARG A 171 -42.63 15.03 -14.75
C ARG A 171 -44.04 14.91 -14.19
#